data_AF-A0A836SDD1-F1
#
_entry.id   AF-A0A836SDD1-F1
#
_cell.length_a   1.000
_cell.length_b   1.000
_cell.length_c   1.000
_cell.angle_alpha   90.00
_cell.angle_beta   90.00
_cell.angle_gamma   90.00
#
_symmetry.space_group_name_H-M   'P 1'
#
loop_
_entity.id
_entity.type
_entity.pdbx_description
1 polymer ?
#
loop_
_entity_poly.entity_id
_entity_poly.type
_entity_poly.pdbx_seq_one_letter_code
_entity_poly.pdbx_strand_id
1 'polypeptide(L)'
;MEKFNDNISSYFPGRKFRTLIPPFNNYNGDTLTAMERTGYNILSAQCSQGNCPHEGDIVSTPAYVPVGASTGGWGTPYQIQPAATVFKEIKGQIDQSGGKWSAVMMHPQEFSVELTPVVNEEAIQILKELIEMCLDARYELVTFTQLVDSVAERAG
;
A
#
# COMPACT_ATOMS: atom_id res chain seq x y z
N MET A 1 -4.83 -15.32 10.33
CA MET A 1 -5.55 -14.04 10.36
C MET A 1 -6.32 -13.85 11.66
N GLU A 2 -7.08 -14.85 12.13
CA GLU A 2 -7.82 -14.80 13.40
C GLU A 2 -6.98 -14.34 14.61
N LYS A 3 -5.83 -15.00 14.87
CA LYS A 3 -4.91 -14.59 15.95
C LYS A 3 -4.38 -13.16 15.82
N PHE A 4 -4.20 -12.67 14.59
CA PHE A 4 -3.81 -11.27 14.36
C PHE A 4 -4.95 -10.33 14.71
N ASN A 5 -6.18 -10.63 14.29
CA ASN A 5 -7.38 -9.86 14.63
C ASN A 5 -7.59 -9.78 16.13
N ASP A 6 -7.50 -10.91 16.84
CA ASP A 6 -7.64 -10.95 18.30
C ASP A 6 -6.61 -10.04 18.99
N ASN A 7 -5.36 -10.11 18.53
CA ASN A 7 -4.29 -9.27 19.07
C ASN A 7 -4.52 -7.79 18.77
N ILE A 8 -4.77 -7.42 17.51
CA ILE A 8 -4.86 -6.02 17.09
C ILE A 8 -6.13 -5.35 17.63
N SER A 9 -7.22 -6.08 17.82
CA SER A 9 -8.44 -5.56 18.45
C SER A 9 -8.23 -5.12 19.90
N SER A 10 -7.24 -5.67 20.61
CA SER A 10 -6.89 -5.20 21.97
C SER A 10 -6.22 -3.82 21.94
N TYR A 11 -5.44 -3.51 20.90
CA TYR A 11 -4.78 -2.22 20.73
C TYR A 11 -5.70 -1.18 20.07
N PHE A 12 -6.64 -1.61 19.23
CA PHE A 12 -7.55 -0.75 18.47
C PHE A 12 -9.01 -1.21 18.63
N PRO A 13 -9.60 -1.07 19.83
CA PRO A 13 -10.94 -1.57 20.10
C PRO A 13 -11.99 -0.92 19.18
N GLY A 14 -12.89 -1.74 18.65
CA GLY A 14 -13.97 -1.30 17.75
C GLY A 14 -13.54 -0.97 16.32
N ARG A 15 -12.24 -1.05 15.99
CA ARG A 15 -11.77 -0.87 14.60
C ARG A 15 -11.87 -2.18 13.82
N LYS A 16 -12.46 -2.11 12.63
CA LYS A 16 -12.43 -3.19 11.64
C LYS A 16 -11.35 -2.90 10.61
N PHE A 17 -10.42 -3.84 10.46
CA PHE A 17 -9.39 -3.78 9.44
C PHE A 17 -9.91 -4.44 8.17
N ARG A 18 -9.81 -3.71 7.05
CA ARG A 18 -10.33 -4.15 5.74
C ARG A 18 -9.22 -4.54 4.76
N THR A 19 -8.00 -4.07 5.01
CA THR A 19 -6.87 -4.21 4.09
C THR A 19 -5.85 -5.23 4.60
N LEU A 20 -5.50 -6.18 3.74
CA LEU A 20 -4.38 -7.09 3.93
C LEU A 20 -3.24 -6.70 3.00
N ILE A 21 -2.06 -6.50 3.57
CA ILE A 21 -0.77 -6.55 2.87
C ILE A 21 -0.08 -7.82 3.36
N PRO A 22 0.01 -8.89 2.55
CA PRO A 22 0.57 -10.14 3.02
C PRO A 22 2.10 -10.04 3.11
N PRO A 23 2.74 -10.80 4.02
CA PRO A 23 4.19 -10.83 4.11
C PRO A 23 4.84 -11.19 2.77
N PHE A 24 5.94 -10.52 2.44
CA PHE A 24 6.67 -10.70 1.19
C PHE A 24 5.81 -10.50 -0.07
N ASN A 25 4.71 -9.74 0.04
CA ASN A 25 3.80 -9.45 -1.07
C ASN A 25 3.23 -10.70 -1.76
N ASN A 26 3.15 -11.84 -1.06
CA ASN A 26 2.75 -13.12 -1.64
C ASN A 26 1.48 -13.66 -0.96
N TYR A 27 0.58 -14.27 -1.75
CA TYR A 27 -0.67 -14.84 -1.27
C TYR A 27 -1.05 -16.09 -2.06
N ASN A 28 -1.94 -16.89 -1.50
CA ASN A 28 -2.47 -18.12 -2.10
C ASN A 28 -3.98 -18.24 -1.84
N GLY A 29 -4.60 -19.34 -2.28
CA GLY A 29 -6.03 -19.59 -2.05
C GLY A 29 -6.43 -19.53 -0.57
N ASP A 30 -5.63 -20.10 0.32
CA ASP A 30 -5.90 -20.08 1.76
C ASP A 30 -5.93 -18.65 2.33
N THR A 31 -5.08 -17.77 1.79
CA THR A 31 -5.05 -16.35 2.16
C THR A 31 -6.37 -15.66 1.79
N LEU A 32 -6.87 -15.90 0.58
CA LEU A 32 -8.14 -15.34 0.10
C LEU A 32 -9.33 -15.88 0.92
N THR A 33 -9.37 -17.18 1.20
CA THR A 33 -10.40 -17.79 2.06
C THR A 33 -10.37 -17.22 3.48
N ALA A 34 -9.17 -16.98 4.03
CA ALA A 34 -9.04 -16.37 5.35
C ALA A 34 -9.52 -14.91 5.37
N MET A 35 -9.24 -14.15 4.31
CA MET A 35 -9.74 -12.77 4.16
C MET A 35 -11.26 -12.72 4.15
N GLU A 36 -11.91 -13.56 3.34
CA GLU A 36 -13.38 -13.66 3.26
C GLU A 36 -14.01 -13.95 4.62
N ARG A 37 -13.48 -14.95 5.34
CA ARG A 37 -13.98 -15.35 6.68
C ARG A 37 -13.84 -14.28 7.75
N THR A 38 -12.89 -13.36 7.60
CA THR A 38 -12.54 -12.36 8.62
C THR A 38 -12.96 -10.94 8.23
N GLY A 39 -13.62 -10.77 7.08
CA GLY A 39 -14.14 -9.48 6.62
C GLY A 39 -13.09 -8.55 6.01
N TYR A 40 -11.90 -9.06 5.66
CA TYR A 40 -10.93 -8.31 4.87
C TYR A 40 -11.38 -8.33 3.41
N ASN A 41 -11.54 -7.15 2.82
CA ASN A 41 -12.05 -7.00 1.46
C ASN A 41 -11.14 -6.17 0.55
N ILE A 42 -9.92 -5.84 0.99
CA ILE A 42 -8.91 -5.15 0.20
C ILE A 42 -7.59 -5.93 0.30
N LEU A 43 -7.00 -6.32 -0.82
CA LEU A 43 -5.69 -6.98 -0.91
C LEU A 43 -4.71 -6.06 -1.62
N SER A 44 -3.54 -5.82 -1.02
CA SER A 44 -2.42 -5.17 -1.69
C SER A 44 -1.18 -6.05 -1.64
N ALA A 45 -0.76 -6.53 -2.81
CA ALA A 45 0.29 -7.52 -2.96
C ALA A 45 0.91 -7.44 -4.37
N GLN A 46 2.01 -8.16 -4.60
CA GLN A 46 2.50 -8.40 -5.95
C GLN A 46 1.61 -9.48 -6.58
N CYS A 47 1.39 -9.39 -7.88
CA CYS A 47 0.78 -10.49 -8.60
C CYS A 47 1.88 -11.46 -9.05
N SER A 48 1.97 -12.61 -8.41
CA SER A 48 2.74 -13.74 -8.92
C SER A 48 1.78 -14.78 -9.49
N GLN A 49 1.94 -15.14 -10.78
CA GLN A 49 1.33 -16.33 -11.40
C GLN A 49 -0.15 -16.24 -11.82
N GLY A 50 -0.53 -15.25 -12.63
CA GLY A 50 -1.67 -15.35 -13.56
C GLY A 50 -3.09 -15.24 -12.98
N ASN A 51 -3.24 -15.17 -11.66
CA ASN A 51 -4.53 -14.94 -10.98
C ASN A 51 -4.65 -13.50 -10.46
N CYS A 52 -4.17 -12.52 -11.22
CA CYS A 52 -4.38 -11.11 -10.87
C CYS A 52 -5.84 -10.74 -11.15
N PRO A 53 -6.57 -10.15 -10.19
CA PRO A 53 -7.76 -9.39 -10.52
C PRO A 53 -7.37 -8.33 -11.57
N HIS A 54 -8.18 -8.16 -12.62
CA HIS A 54 -7.85 -7.33 -13.78
C HIS A 54 -7.19 -6.00 -13.36
N GLU A 55 -5.95 -5.79 -13.78
CA GLU A 55 -5.19 -4.57 -13.53
C GLU A 55 -5.99 -3.37 -14.07
N GLY A 56 -6.47 -2.50 -13.19
CA GLY A 56 -7.22 -1.29 -13.55
C GLY A 56 -8.59 -1.13 -12.90
N ASP A 57 -9.14 -2.21 -12.32
CA ASP A 57 -10.49 -2.24 -11.76
C ASP A 57 -10.51 -2.73 -10.30
N ILE A 58 -10.59 -1.77 -9.37
CA ILE A 58 -10.74 -1.98 -7.91
C ILE A 58 -12.15 -2.53 -7.56
N VAL A 59 -12.90 -3.04 -8.54
CA VAL A 59 -14.28 -3.54 -8.36
C VAL A 59 -14.36 -5.04 -8.08
N SER A 60 -13.22 -5.73 -7.96
CA SER A 60 -13.16 -7.13 -7.55
C SER A 60 -13.45 -7.31 -6.05
N THR A 61 -13.88 -8.50 -5.64
CA THR A 61 -13.98 -8.89 -4.22
C THR A 61 -13.05 -10.08 -3.95
N PRO A 62 -11.96 -9.91 -3.16
CA PRO A 62 -11.51 -8.65 -2.56
C PRO A 62 -11.03 -7.64 -3.60
N ALA A 63 -11.15 -6.35 -3.29
CA ALA A 63 -10.62 -5.26 -4.08
C ALA A 63 -9.08 -5.37 -4.11
N TYR A 64 -8.50 -5.38 -5.31
CA TYR A 64 -7.06 -5.57 -5.47
C TYR A 64 -6.36 -4.25 -5.81
N VAL A 65 -5.36 -3.90 -4.99
CA VAL A 65 -4.51 -2.72 -5.18
C VAL A 65 -3.06 -3.18 -5.26
N PRO A 66 -2.50 -3.47 -6.45
CA PRO A 66 -1.15 -4.00 -6.59
C PRO A 66 -0.10 -3.10 -5.94
N VAL A 67 0.98 -3.73 -5.51
CA VAL A 67 2.19 -3.02 -5.07
C VAL A 67 2.68 -2.11 -6.20
N GLY A 68 2.87 -0.85 -5.86
CA GLY A 68 3.20 0.20 -6.81
C GLY A 68 4.59 0.77 -6.61
N ALA A 69 4.66 2.10 -6.60
CA ALA A 69 5.87 2.85 -6.29
C ALA A 69 6.42 2.47 -4.91
N SER A 70 7.74 2.58 -4.72
CA SER A 70 8.38 2.24 -3.45
C SER A 70 9.32 3.35 -3.00
N THR A 71 9.18 3.77 -1.75
CA THR A 71 10.14 4.72 -1.15
C THR A 71 11.49 4.09 -0.84
N GLY A 72 11.57 2.76 -0.70
CA GLY A 72 12.82 2.03 -0.48
C GLY A 72 13.14 1.01 -1.57
N GLY A 73 14.38 0.52 -1.54
CA GLY A 73 14.82 -0.65 -2.33
C GLY A 73 14.60 -1.98 -1.60
N TRP A 74 14.60 -3.08 -2.36
CA TRP A 74 14.67 -4.44 -1.82
C TRP A 74 16.11 -4.75 -1.38
N GLY A 75 16.45 -4.58 -0.10
CA GLY A 75 17.80 -4.88 0.37
C GLY A 75 18.10 -4.40 1.79
N THR A 76 19.27 -4.80 2.29
CA THR A 76 19.89 -4.24 3.49
C THR A 76 21.21 -3.59 3.08
N PRO A 77 21.51 -2.35 3.52
CA PRO A 77 20.68 -1.51 4.37
C PRO A 77 19.42 -0.98 3.65
N TYR A 78 18.37 -0.70 4.42
CA TYR A 78 17.17 -0.06 3.89
C TYR A 78 17.53 1.36 3.47
N GLN A 79 17.56 1.61 2.15
CA GLN A 79 17.88 2.93 1.61
C GLN A 79 16.64 3.51 0.97
N ILE A 80 16.29 4.72 1.42
CA ILE A 80 15.25 5.52 0.78
C ILE A 80 15.74 5.98 -0.60
N GLN A 81 14.85 5.96 -1.58
CA GLN A 81 15.10 6.44 -2.92
C GLN A 81 14.88 7.96 -3.00
N PRO A 82 15.55 8.67 -3.92
CA PRO A 82 15.27 10.08 -4.15
C PRO A 82 13.79 10.35 -4.46
N ALA A 83 13.23 11.44 -3.94
CA ALA A 83 11.81 11.80 -4.12
C ALA A 83 11.38 11.82 -5.59
N ALA A 84 12.21 12.39 -6.47
CA ALA A 84 11.96 12.42 -7.91
C ALA A 84 11.84 11.03 -8.55
N THR A 85 12.56 10.03 -8.05
CA THR A 85 12.49 8.64 -8.52
C THR A 85 11.13 8.04 -8.15
N VAL A 86 10.75 8.12 -6.88
CA VAL A 86 9.46 7.61 -6.39
C VAL A 86 8.31 8.33 -7.09
N PHE A 87 8.40 9.64 -7.28
CA PHE A 87 7.39 10.42 -7.98
C PHE A 87 7.24 10.03 -9.46
N LYS A 88 8.33 9.59 -10.11
CA LYS A 88 8.27 9.02 -11.46
C LYS A 88 7.55 7.66 -11.46
N GLU A 89 7.80 6.82 -10.47
CA GLU A 89 7.09 5.53 -10.31
C GLU A 89 5.60 5.74 -10.05
N ILE A 90 5.24 6.71 -9.19
CA ILE A 90 3.84 7.09 -8.93
C ILE A 90 3.14 7.45 -10.24
N LYS A 91 3.75 8.32 -11.05
CA LYS A 91 3.20 8.70 -12.37
C LYS A 91 3.04 7.48 -13.29
N GLY A 92 4.05 6.62 -13.36
CA GLY A 92 3.99 5.40 -14.16
C GLY A 92 2.85 4.47 -13.74
N GLN A 93 2.62 4.30 -12.43
CA GLN A 93 1.52 3.49 -11.93
C GLN A 93 0.16 4.15 -12.17
N ILE A 94 0.05 5.46 -12.01
CA ILE A 94 -1.17 6.20 -12.36
C ILE A 94 -1.52 5.95 -13.83
N ASP A 95 -0.57 6.06 -14.75
CA ASP A 95 -0.79 5.77 -16.17
C ASP A 95 -1.25 4.33 -16.40
N GLN A 96 -0.59 3.34 -15.76
CA GLN A 96 -0.97 1.93 -15.84
C GLN A 96 -2.37 1.63 -15.28
N SER A 97 -2.81 2.39 -14.28
CA SER A 97 -4.17 2.29 -13.71
C SER A 97 -5.24 2.97 -14.56
N GLY A 98 -4.89 3.51 -15.74
CA GLY A 98 -5.78 4.30 -16.59
C GLY A 98 -6.00 5.73 -16.06
N GLY A 99 -4.97 6.30 -15.42
CA GLY A 99 -5.00 7.66 -14.88
C GLY A 99 -5.71 7.80 -13.53
N LYS A 100 -5.89 6.71 -12.77
CA LYS A 100 -6.79 6.69 -11.61
C LYS A 100 -6.09 6.79 -10.26
N TRP A 101 -5.04 5.99 -10.01
CA TRP A 101 -4.45 5.85 -8.68
C TRP A 101 -3.02 5.28 -8.70
N SER A 102 -2.31 5.46 -7.58
CA SER A 102 -1.04 4.79 -7.28
C SER A 102 -1.02 4.41 -5.80
N ALA A 103 -0.35 3.31 -5.49
CA ALA A 103 -0.07 2.88 -4.12
C ALA A 103 1.44 2.97 -3.87
N VAL A 104 1.83 3.62 -2.78
CA VAL A 104 3.24 3.80 -2.41
C VAL A 104 3.58 2.88 -1.24
N MET A 105 4.57 2.02 -1.43
CA MET A 105 5.11 1.16 -0.39
C MET A 105 6.18 1.90 0.41
N MET A 106 6.10 1.78 1.73
CA MET A 106 7.02 2.39 2.69
C MET A 106 7.28 1.42 3.83
N HIS A 107 8.49 1.41 4.36
CA HIS A 107 8.86 0.66 5.55
C HIS A 107 9.42 1.61 6.63
N PRO A 108 8.98 1.50 7.89
CA PRO A 108 9.52 2.34 8.98
C PRO A 108 11.05 2.31 9.08
N GLN A 109 11.67 1.19 8.73
CA GLN A 109 13.13 1.01 8.74
C GLN A 109 13.87 1.99 7.83
N GLU A 110 13.24 2.44 6.74
CA GLU A 110 13.79 3.44 5.80
C GLU A 110 13.96 4.82 6.47
N PHE A 111 13.22 5.07 7.55
CA PHE A 111 13.16 6.35 8.27
C PHE A 111 13.85 6.30 9.64
N SER A 112 14.59 5.23 9.91
CA SER A 112 15.39 5.04 11.12
C SER A 112 16.87 4.92 10.77
N VAL A 113 17.76 5.41 11.64
CA VAL A 113 19.19 5.12 11.54
C VAL A 113 19.40 3.68 11.99
N GLU A 114 19.78 2.82 11.05
CA GLU A 114 20.06 1.37 11.19
C GLU A 114 19.92 0.78 12.60
N LEU A 115 18.82 0.05 12.84
CA LEU A 115 18.53 -0.71 14.06
C LEU A 115 18.47 0.11 15.36
N THR A 116 18.59 1.43 15.30
CA THR A 116 18.43 2.33 16.45
C THR A 116 17.05 3.02 16.40
N PRO A 117 16.51 3.47 17.55
CA PRO A 117 15.28 4.26 17.59
C PRO A 117 15.48 5.71 17.11
N VAL A 118 16.61 6.03 16.47
CA VAL A 118 16.93 7.38 16.02
C VAL A 118 16.31 7.61 14.64
N VAL A 119 15.64 8.74 14.48
CA VAL A 119 15.04 9.15 13.21
C VAL A 119 16.13 9.50 12.19
N ASN A 120 15.97 9.01 10.96
CA ASN A 120 16.79 9.44 9.83
C ASN A 120 16.21 10.72 9.23
N GLU A 121 16.71 11.88 9.66
CA GLU A 121 16.22 13.21 9.22
C GLU A 121 16.32 13.43 7.70
N GLU A 122 17.34 12.87 7.05
CA GLU A 122 17.48 12.94 5.59
C GLU A 122 16.34 12.18 4.90
N ALA A 123 16.02 10.98 5.37
CA ALA A 123 14.90 10.20 4.85
C ALA A 123 13.56 10.90 5.09
N ILE A 124 13.38 11.54 6.25
CA ILE A 124 12.20 12.36 6.52
C ILE A 124 12.12 13.56 5.57
N GLN A 125 13.24 14.20 5.24
CA GLN A 125 13.25 15.32 4.30
C GLN A 125 12.90 14.89 2.87
N ILE A 126 13.37 13.73 2.44
CA ILE A 126 13.00 13.13 1.14
C ILE A 126 11.50 12.80 1.09
N LEU A 127 10.93 12.28 2.18
CA LEU A 127 9.49 12.03 2.25
C LEU A 127 8.67 13.33 2.16
N LYS A 128 9.12 14.41 2.82
CA LYS A 128 8.47 15.72 2.72
C LYS A 128 8.47 16.23 1.28
N GLU A 129 9.62 16.16 0.60
CA GLU A 129 9.74 16.56 -0.80
C GLU A 129 8.81 15.73 -1.70
N LEU A 130 8.72 14.42 -1.49
CA LEU A 130 7.79 13.56 -2.23
C LEU A 130 6.32 13.96 -2.02
N ILE A 131 5.93 14.26 -0.78
CA ILE A 131 4.58 14.73 -0.45
C ILE A 131 4.30 16.06 -1.16
N GLU A 132 5.22 17.01 -1.12
CA GLU A 132 5.11 18.31 -1.80
C GLU A 132 4.93 18.12 -3.32
N MET A 133 5.75 17.27 -3.95
CA MET A 133 5.59 16.94 -5.38
C MET A 133 4.21 16.37 -5.71
N CYS A 134 3.66 15.50 -4.84
CA CYS A 134 2.32 14.95 -5.05
C CYS A 134 1.23 16.02 -4.91
N LEU A 135 1.34 16.90 -3.92
CA LEU A 135 0.38 17.99 -3.69
C LEU A 135 0.43 19.04 -4.82
N ASP A 136 1.61 19.42 -5.27
CA ASP A 136 1.81 20.34 -6.40
C ASP A 136 1.24 19.78 -7.71
N ALA A 137 1.33 18.46 -7.90
CA ALA A 137 0.71 17.75 -9.00
C ALA A 137 -0.81 17.55 -8.83
N ARG A 138 -1.39 18.06 -7.74
CA ARG A 138 -2.80 17.95 -7.38
C ARG A 138 -3.28 16.52 -7.17
N TYR A 139 -2.40 15.63 -6.71
CA TYR A 139 -2.79 14.31 -6.24
C TYR A 139 -3.41 14.38 -4.85
N GLU A 140 -4.41 13.55 -4.62
CA GLU A 140 -5.01 13.34 -3.30
C GLU A 140 -4.31 12.18 -2.61
N LEU A 141 -3.84 12.40 -1.37
CA LEU A 141 -3.25 11.36 -0.54
C LEU A 141 -4.33 10.72 0.32
N VAL A 142 -4.64 9.45 0.05
CA VAL A 142 -5.76 8.74 0.67
C VAL A 142 -5.32 7.38 1.24
N THR A 143 -6.11 6.85 2.16
CA THR A 143 -5.97 5.46 2.63
C THR A 143 -6.53 4.47 1.58
N PHE A 144 -6.12 3.20 1.65
CA PHE A 144 -6.71 2.15 0.80
C PHE A 144 -8.22 2.05 0.92
N THR A 145 -8.77 2.26 2.13
CA THR A 145 -10.23 2.24 2.35
C THR A 145 -10.91 3.38 1.60
N GLN A 146 -10.40 4.61 1.72
CA GLN A 146 -10.94 5.76 0.97
C GLN A 146 -10.83 5.55 -0.54
N LEU A 147 -9.69 5.02 -1.02
CA LEU A 147 -9.51 4.74 -2.44
C LEU A 147 -10.60 3.77 -2.95
N VAL A 148 -10.76 2.63 -2.30
CA VAL A 148 -11.72 1.58 -2.69
C VAL A 148 -13.15 2.09 -2.58
N ASP A 149 -13.50 2.76 -1.48
CA ASP A 149 -14.85 3.29 -1.26
C ASP A 149 -15.19 4.38 -2.31
N SER A 150 -14.23 5.24 -2.69
CA SER A 150 -14.42 6.25 -3.74
C SER A 150 -14.69 5.66 -5.13
N VAL A 151 -14.18 4.45 -5.40
CA VAL A 151 -14.43 3.75 -6.67
C VAL A 151 -15.81 3.10 -6.64
N ALA A 152 -16.19 2.48 -5.51
CA ALA A 152 -17.50 1.86 -5.35
C ALA A 152 -18.64 2.88 -5.49
N GLU A 153 -18.51 4.08 -4.91
CA GLU A 153 -19.50 5.16 -5.02
C GLU A 153 -19.70 5.66 -6.45
N ARG A 154 -18.66 5.59 -7.30
CA ARG A 154 -18.74 6.03 -8.71
C ARG A 154 -19.35 4.98 -9.64
N ALA A 155 -19.51 3.74 -9.18
CA ALA A 155 -20.00 2.62 -9.97
C ALA A 155 -21.49 2.29 -9.74
N GLY A 156 -22.11 2.88 -8.71
CA GLY A 156 -23.54 2.76 -8.39
C GLY A 156 -24.36 3.94 -8.88
#